data_AF-A0A661ZAE5-F1
#
_entry.id   AF-A0A661ZAE5-F1
#
_cell.length_a   1.000
_cell.length_b   1.000
_cell.length_c   1.000
_cell.angle_alpha   90.00
_cell.angle_beta   90.00
_cell.angle_gamma   90.00
#
_symmetry.space_group_name_H-M   'P 1'
#
loop_
_entity.id
_entity.type
_entity.pdbx_description
1 polymer ?
#
loop_
_entity_poly.entity_id
_entity_poly.type
_entity_poly.pdbx_seq_one_letter_code
_entity_poly.pdbx_strand_id
1 'polypeptide(L)'
;MKFILIIITVFTVNLTDAQIITESTQSTATERNNARLIIEDNSGNLHVVYYDNGIYYSFSNDAGATWSSPFLVDNIGRNPSVAFDNNGILHLVYKYGGTTAYDIVHRTYNAGIWSEFDYVYQDAGFIAPVSRPALATDSDNNLHCVWQRAGYTSTPNSEIWYNKYTQETGWGTSENISNSYGASEYPTLTVY
;
A
#
# COMPACT_ATOMS: atom_id res chain seq x y z
N MET A 1 -8.26 -32.77 51.73
CA MET A 1 -8.30 -31.45 51.06
C MET A 1 -7.14 -31.38 50.08
N LYS A 2 -7.41 -31.25 48.77
CA LYS A 2 -6.38 -30.98 47.75
C LYS A 2 -6.37 -29.47 47.49
N PHE A 3 -5.20 -28.84 47.62
CA PHE A 3 -5.02 -27.43 47.26
C PHE A 3 -4.58 -27.35 45.79
N ILE A 4 -5.25 -26.49 45.02
CA ILE A 4 -4.89 -26.17 43.63
C ILE A 4 -4.04 -24.90 43.68
N LEU A 5 -2.81 -24.99 43.17
CA LEU A 5 -1.93 -23.84 43.00
C LEU A 5 -2.28 -23.16 41.67
N ILE A 6 -2.74 -21.91 41.73
CA ILE A 6 -2.94 -21.07 40.54
C ILE A 6 -1.71 -20.18 40.42
N ILE A 7 -0.91 -20.41 39.38
CA ILE A 7 0.22 -19.54 39.03
C ILE A 7 -0.34 -18.44 38.12
N ILE A 8 -0.36 -17.21 38.62
CA ILE A 8 -0.70 -16.02 37.83
C ILE A 8 0.61 -15.45 37.30
N THR A 9 0.88 -15.64 36.01
CA THR A 9 2.02 -15.01 35.34
C THR A 9 1.62 -13.58 34.97
N VAL A 10 2.23 -12.60 35.62
CA VAL A 10 2.07 -11.18 35.26
C VAL A 10 3.11 -10.86 34.18
N PHE A 11 2.65 -10.54 32.97
CA PHE A 11 3.52 -10.01 31.93
C PHE A 11 3.60 -8.50 32.06
N THR A 12 4.79 -7.98 32.34
CA THR A 12 5.12 -6.56 32.20
C THR A 12 5.55 -6.30 30.76
N VAL A 13 4.77 -5.54 29.99
CA VAL A 13 5.19 -5.01 28.69
C VAL A 13 6.07 -3.79 28.96
N ASN A 14 7.37 -3.93 28.74
CA ASN A 14 8.26 -2.78 28.71
C ASN A 14 8.06 -2.09 27.37
N LEU A 15 7.30 -0.98 27.36
CA LEU A 15 7.23 -0.10 26.21
C LEU A 15 8.59 0.62 26.12
N THR A 16 9.44 0.21 25.19
CA THR A 16 10.61 1.00 24.82
C THR A 16 10.14 2.33 24.23
N ASP A 17 10.97 3.37 24.37
CA ASP A 17 10.69 4.70 23.85
C ASP A 17 10.30 4.63 22.36
N ALA A 18 9.42 5.52 21.90
CA ALA A 18 8.91 5.48 20.53
C ALA A 18 10.07 5.57 19.52
N GLN A 19 10.24 4.54 18.68
CA GLN A 19 11.30 4.52 17.68
C GLN A 19 10.85 5.30 16.43
N ILE A 20 11.59 6.37 16.12
CA ILE A 20 11.41 7.12 14.89
C ILE A 20 12.10 6.35 13.75
N ILE A 21 11.32 5.85 12.79
CA ILE A 21 11.82 5.10 11.63
C ILE A 21 12.42 6.06 10.59
N THR A 22 11.82 7.24 10.43
CA THR A 22 12.32 8.32 9.58
C THR A 22 11.76 9.66 10.03
N GLU A 23 12.50 10.72 9.76
CA GLU A 23 12.01 12.10 9.89
C GLU A 23 11.93 12.69 8.49
N SER A 24 10.79 13.28 8.15
CA SER A 24 10.64 14.01 6.90
C SER A 24 10.48 15.49 7.18
N THR A 25 11.16 16.28 6.36
CA THR A 25 10.97 17.74 6.32
C THR A 25 9.83 18.15 5.39
N GLN A 26 9.23 17.19 4.68
CA GLN A 26 8.09 17.42 3.79
C GLN A 26 6.79 17.47 4.60
N SER A 27 6.02 18.54 4.42
CA SER A 27 4.69 18.67 5.02
C SER A 27 3.68 17.62 4.54
N THR A 28 4.05 16.84 3.51
CA THR A 28 3.24 15.78 2.91
C THR A 28 3.80 14.37 3.19
N ALA A 29 4.71 14.18 4.13
CA ALA A 29 5.31 12.86 4.44
C ALA A 29 4.27 11.78 4.82
N THR A 30 3.15 12.19 5.43
CA THR A 30 2.00 11.33 5.74
C THR A 30 0.83 11.53 4.77
N GLU A 31 1.10 12.04 3.56
CA GLU A 31 0.09 12.45 2.57
C GLU A 31 -0.99 11.39 2.36
N ARG A 32 -2.21 11.76 2.77
CA ARG A 32 -3.51 11.41 2.16
C ARG A 32 -3.67 9.95 1.76
N ASN A 33 -3.08 9.03 2.51
CA ASN A 33 -3.14 7.61 2.23
C ASN A 33 -3.97 6.91 3.29
N ASN A 34 -5.00 6.20 2.84
CA ASN A 34 -5.88 5.38 3.66
C ASN A 34 -5.61 3.87 3.45
N ALA A 35 -4.50 3.53 2.80
CA ALA A 35 -4.10 2.19 2.45
C ALA A 35 -3.07 1.60 3.43
N ARG A 36 -2.79 0.31 3.28
CA ARG A 36 -1.87 -0.46 4.13
C ARG A 36 -0.42 -0.09 3.78
N LEU A 37 0.32 0.36 4.79
CA LEU A 37 1.72 0.84 4.67
C LEU A 37 2.74 -0.04 5.37
N ILE A 38 2.31 -0.83 6.35
CA ILE A 38 3.13 -1.79 7.07
C ILE A 38 2.41 -3.14 7.07
N ILE A 39 3.16 -4.21 6.85
CA ILE A 39 2.65 -5.58 6.81
C ILE A 39 3.68 -6.55 7.37
N GLU A 40 3.22 -7.63 7.99
CA GLU A 40 4.06 -8.70 8.52
C GLU A 40 4.08 -9.87 7.54
N ASP A 41 5.26 -10.45 7.28
CA ASP A 41 5.40 -11.67 6.50
C ASP A 41 5.20 -12.94 7.36
N ASN A 42 5.15 -14.12 6.73
CA ASN A 42 4.94 -15.40 7.44
C ASN A 42 6.08 -15.78 8.42
N SER A 43 7.22 -15.08 8.39
CA SER A 43 8.34 -15.28 9.31
C SER A 43 8.32 -14.28 10.47
N GLY A 44 7.35 -13.37 10.51
CA GLY A 44 7.24 -12.32 11.51
C GLY A 44 8.08 -11.08 11.22
N ASN A 45 8.64 -10.94 10.01
CA ASN A 45 9.36 -9.73 9.65
C ASN A 45 8.36 -8.65 9.21
N LEU A 46 8.60 -7.42 9.63
CA LEU A 46 7.79 -6.26 9.25
C LEU A 46 8.37 -5.63 7.99
N HIS A 47 7.49 -5.30 7.05
CA HIS A 47 7.80 -4.61 5.81
C HIS A 47 7.02 -3.30 5.79
N VAL A 48 7.71 -2.17 5.62
CA VAL A 48 7.09 -0.85 5.56
C VAL A 48 7.42 -0.15 4.25
N VAL A 49 6.41 0.45 3.65
CA VAL A 49 6.56 1.44 2.57
C VAL A 49 6.01 2.77 3.03
N TYR A 50 6.67 3.85 2.63
CA TYR A 50 6.25 5.19 3.02
C TYR A 50 6.68 6.21 1.97
N TYR A 51 6.10 7.40 2.06
CA TYR A 51 6.46 8.52 1.21
C TYR A 51 7.33 9.52 1.98
N ASP A 52 8.38 10.02 1.33
CA ASP A 52 9.16 11.18 1.79
C ASP A 52 9.38 12.17 0.63
N ASN A 53 10.45 12.03 -0.14
CA ASN A 53 10.66 12.70 -1.43
C ASN A 53 10.40 11.76 -2.64
N GLY A 54 9.91 10.56 -2.35
CA GLY A 54 9.63 9.44 -3.23
C GLY A 54 9.05 8.29 -2.39
N ILE A 55 8.88 7.11 -2.97
CA ILE A 55 8.50 5.90 -2.24
C ILE A 55 9.75 5.22 -1.69
N TYR A 56 9.77 5.02 -0.38
CA TYR A 56 10.81 4.28 0.32
C TYR A 56 10.27 2.97 0.87
N TYR A 57 11.17 2.00 1.01
CA TYR A 57 10.95 0.72 1.65
C TYR A 57 12.00 0.45 2.73
N SER A 58 11.55 -0.07 3.87
CA SER A 58 12.39 -0.61 4.94
C SER A 58 11.76 -1.88 5.50
N PHE A 59 12.57 -2.71 6.14
CA PHE A 59 12.08 -3.91 6.84
C PHE A 59 12.72 -4.07 8.22
N SER A 60 12.09 -4.87 9.07
CA SER A 60 12.57 -5.25 10.40
C SER A 60 12.41 -6.76 10.59
N ASN A 61 13.47 -7.41 11.07
CA ASN A 61 13.47 -8.86 11.37
C ASN A 61 13.43 -9.16 12.87
N ASP A 62 13.15 -8.14 13.69
CA ASP A 62 13.19 -8.19 15.16
C ASP A 62 11.97 -7.49 15.77
N ALA A 63 10.80 -7.71 15.16
CA ALA A 63 9.51 -7.16 15.59
C ALA A 63 9.49 -5.63 15.75
N GLY A 64 10.25 -4.94 14.90
CA GLY A 64 10.31 -3.48 14.85
C GLY A 64 11.35 -2.85 15.77
N ALA A 65 12.20 -3.63 16.46
CA ALA A 65 13.25 -3.08 17.33
C ALA A 65 14.39 -2.41 16.54
N THR A 66 14.71 -2.92 15.36
CA THR A 66 15.62 -2.30 14.40
C THR A 66 15.07 -2.37 12.99
N TRP A 67 15.46 -1.41 12.16
CA TRP A 67 15.01 -1.27 10.78
C TRP A 67 16.20 -1.23 9.83
N SER A 68 16.03 -1.78 8.63
CA SER A 68 16.99 -1.67 7.55
C SER A 68 17.20 -0.22 7.11
N SER A 69 18.34 0.07 6.48
CA SER A 69 18.52 1.34 5.78
C SER A 69 17.41 1.55 4.74
N PRO A 70 16.80 2.74 4.64
CA PRO A 70 15.76 3.01 3.66
C PRO A 70 16.23 2.81 2.22
N PHE A 71 15.44 2.05 1.45
CA PHE A 71 15.64 1.84 0.03
C PHE A 71 14.67 2.72 -0.77
N LEU A 72 15.17 3.57 -1.66
CA LEU A 72 14.35 4.38 -2.55
C LEU A 72 13.82 3.50 -3.70
N VAL A 73 12.53 3.18 -3.67
CA VAL A 73 11.84 2.36 -4.68
C VAL A 73 11.53 3.17 -5.93
N ASP A 74 11.03 4.40 -5.77
CA ASP A 74 10.67 5.27 -6.89
C ASP A 74 10.74 6.75 -6.45
N ASN A 75 11.41 7.59 -7.23
CA ASN A 75 11.66 8.99 -6.87
C ASN A 75 10.53 9.97 -7.25
N ILE A 76 9.51 9.51 -7.98
CA ILE A 76 8.34 10.33 -8.35
C ILE A 76 7.00 9.66 -7.98
N GLY A 77 7.05 8.50 -7.33
CA GLY A 77 5.89 7.79 -6.80
C GLY A 77 5.31 8.41 -5.52
N ARG A 78 4.01 8.24 -5.31
CA ARG A 78 3.27 8.71 -4.12
C ARG A 78 2.08 7.80 -3.77
N ASN A 79 1.55 7.94 -2.55
CA ASN A 79 0.41 7.17 -2.03
C ASN A 79 0.58 5.64 -2.19
N PRO A 80 1.61 5.03 -1.57
CA PRO A 80 1.88 3.60 -1.74
C PRO A 80 0.87 2.71 -0.99
N SER A 81 0.58 1.52 -1.51
CA SER A 81 -0.19 0.47 -0.81
C SER A 81 0.47 -0.87 -1.04
N VAL A 82 0.56 -1.70 0.01
CA VAL A 82 1.19 -3.02 -0.06
C VAL A 82 0.29 -4.17 0.36
N ALA A 83 0.52 -5.34 -0.24
CA ALA A 83 -0.07 -6.62 0.13
C ALA A 83 0.89 -7.77 -0.18
N PHE A 84 0.86 -8.85 0.61
CA PHE A 84 1.55 -10.10 0.27
C PHE A 84 0.63 -11.02 -0.54
N ASP A 85 1.21 -11.81 -1.43
CA ASP A 85 0.55 -13.02 -1.95
C ASP A 85 0.88 -14.25 -1.08
N ASN A 86 0.24 -15.38 -1.38
CA ASN A 86 0.47 -16.64 -0.66
C ASN A 86 1.85 -17.26 -0.91
N ASN A 87 2.62 -16.75 -1.87
CA ASN A 87 4.00 -17.16 -2.13
C ASN A 87 5.02 -16.32 -1.35
N GLY A 88 4.57 -15.31 -0.60
CA GLY A 88 5.42 -14.37 0.13
C GLY A 88 6.02 -13.28 -0.76
N ILE A 89 5.46 -13.04 -1.95
CA ILE A 89 5.83 -11.91 -2.81
C ILE A 89 5.11 -10.67 -2.29
N LEU A 90 5.86 -9.61 -2.02
CA LEU A 90 5.30 -8.32 -1.63
C LEU A 90 4.90 -7.56 -2.89
N HIS A 91 3.63 -7.21 -3.00
CA HIS A 91 3.09 -6.36 -4.05
C HIS A 91 2.94 -4.94 -3.55
N LEU A 92 3.30 -3.97 -4.39
CA LEU A 92 3.24 -2.53 -4.13
C LEU A 92 2.50 -1.86 -5.28
N VAL A 93 1.52 -1.01 -4.96
CA VAL A 93 0.93 -0.06 -5.93
C VAL A 93 1.10 1.37 -5.45
N TYR A 94 1.21 2.32 -6.39
CA TYR A 94 1.34 3.74 -6.09
C TYR A 94 0.93 4.61 -7.29
N LYS A 95 0.64 5.89 -7.07
CA LYS A 95 0.45 6.85 -8.16
C LYS A 95 1.81 7.28 -8.70
N TYR A 96 1.95 7.30 -10.03
CA TYR A 96 3.20 7.64 -10.71
C TYR A 96 3.11 9.00 -11.42
N GLY A 97 4.07 9.89 -11.16
CA GLY A 97 4.10 11.26 -11.71
C GLY A 97 3.94 12.39 -10.68
N GLY A 98 4.19 12.12 -9.40
CA GLY A 98 4.22 13.14 -8.35
C GLY A 98 2.84 13.61 -7.88
N THR A 99 2.70 14.91 -7.60
CA THR A 99 1.48 15.48 -7.03
C THR A 99 0.27 15.33 -7.95
N THR A 100 0.46 15.57 -9.25
CA THR A 100 -0.56 15.46 -10.30
C THR A 100 -0.23 14.25 -11.18
N ALA A 101 -0.42 13.06 -10.62
CA ALA A 101 -0.23 11.79 -11.30
C ALA A 101 -1.48 11.40 -12.09
N TYR A 102 -1.28 10.66 -13.18
CA TYR A 102 -2.34 10.14 -14.05
C TYR A 102 -2.31 8.61 -14.17
N ASP A 103 -1.24 8.00 -13.66
CA ASP A 103 -1.00 6.57 -13.78
C ASP A 103 -0.98 5.92 -12.39
N ILE A 104 -1.51 4.70 -12.32
CA ILE A 104 -1.33 3.79 -11.18
C ILE A 104 -0.42 2.66 -11.65
N VAL A 105 0.67 2.45 -10.93
CA VAL A 105 1.65 1.42 -11.27
C VAL A 105 1.77 0.41 -10.14
N HIS A 106 2.24 -0.78 -10.50
CA HIS A 106 2.47 -1.91 -9.62
C HIS A 106 3.95 -2.35 -9.70
N ARG A 107 4.48 -2.87 -8.58
CA ARG A 107 5.81 -3.49 -8.49
C ARG A 107 5.75 -4.67 -7.52
N THR A 108 6.67 -5.61 -7.68
CA THR A 108 6.87 -6.71 -6.73
C THR A 108 8.23 -6.63 -6.07
N TYR A 109 8.31 -7.04 -4.81
CA TYR A 109 9.55 -7.33 -4.11
C TYR A 109 9.62 -8.83 -3.79
N ASN A 110 10.66 -9.47 -4.31
CA ASN A 110 10.91 -10.90 -4.11
C ASN A 110 12.41 -11.16 -3.98
N ALA A 111 12.81 -11.98 -3.00
CA ALA A 111 14.19 -12.37 -2.77
C ALA A 111 15.20 -11.20 -2.73
N GLY A 112 14.81 -10.07 -2.14
CA GLY A 112 15.68 -8.89 -2.03
C GLY A 112 15.63 -7.91 -3.20
N ILE A 113 14.83 -8.18 -4.23
CA ILE A 113 14.86 -7.44 -5.50
C ILE A 113 13.48 -6.86 -5.80
N TRP A 114 13.45 -5.56 -6.13
CA TRP A 114 12.27 -4.89 -6.69
C TRP A 114 12.22 -5.10 -8.21
N SER A 115 11.02 -5.36 -8.74
CA SER A 115 10.79 -5.42 -10.19
C SER A 115 10.79 -4.03 -10.83
N GLU A 116 10.90 -4.01 -12.16
CA GLU A 116 10.34 -2.90 -12.96
C GLU A 116 8.83 -2.79 -12.70
N PHE A 117 8.27 -1.61 -12.97
CA PHE A 117 6.84 -1.40 -12.78
C PHE A 117 6.03 -1.86 -13.99
N ASP A 118 4.78 -2.25 -13.72
CA ASP A 118 3.72 -2.45 -14.70
C ASP A 118 2.55 -1.50 -14.43
N TYR A 119 1.79 -1.15 -15.47
CA TYR A 119 0.64 -0.26 -15.34
C TYR A 119 -0.58 -1.04 -14.85
N VAL A 120 -1.10 -0.64 -13.69
CA VAL A 120 -2.46 -0.98 -13.26
C VAL A 120 -3.47 -0.15 -14.06
N TYR A 121 -3.13 1.11 -14.28
CA TYR A 121 -3.87 2.08 -15.07
C TYR A 121 -2.91 3.09 -15.69
N GLN A 122 -3.15 3.44 -16.96
CA GLN A 122 -2.39 4.46 -17.67
C GLN A 122 -3.35 5.43 -18.37
N ASP A 123 -3.14 6.72 -18.16
CA ASP A 123 -3.86 7.78 -18.89
C ASP A 123 -2.86 8.65 -19.67
N ALA A 124 -2.47 8.16 -20.84
CA ALA A 124 -1.57 8.88 -21.75
C ALA A 124 -2.12 10.23 -22.24
N GLY A 125 -3.42 10.48 -22.06
CA GLY A 125 -4.06 11.75 -22.41
C GLY A 125 -3.96 12.81 -21.31
N PHE A 126 -3.47 12.46 -20.13
CA PHE A 126 -3.43 13.34 -18.95
C PHE A 126 -4.79 13.98 -18.67
N ILE A 127 -5.87 13.22 -18.81
CA ILE A 127 -7.25 13.72 -18.81
C ILE A 127 -7.72 13.93 -17.37
N ALA A 128 -7.47 12.96 -16.48
CA ALA A 128 -7.95 13.02 -15.11
C ALA A 128 -6.91 12.49 -14.11
N PRO A 129 -6.51 13.30 -13.12
CA PRO A 129 -5.59 12.86 -12.10
C PRO A 129 -6.13 11.67 -11.30
N VAL A 130 -5.20 10.81 -10.86
CA VAL A 130 -5.46 9.66 -10.00
C VAL A 130 -4.81 9.83 -8.64
N SER A 131 -5.37 9.21 -7.62
CA SER A 131 -4.77 9.17 -6.29
C SER A 131 -5.29 8.04 -5.43
N ARG A 132 -4.64 7.81 -4.29
CA ARG A 132 -5.07 6.89 -3.23
C ARG A 132 -5.39 5.48 -3.73
N PRO A 133 -4.43 4.80 -4.36
CA PRO A 133 -4.59 3.39 -4.67
C PRO A 133 -4.63 2.56 -3.37
N ALA A 134 -5.45 1.53 -3.35
CA ALA A 134 -5.47 0.50 -2.32
C ALA A 134 -5.43 -0.88 -2.98
N LEU A 135 -4.63 -1.76 -2.42
CA LEU A 135 -4.35 -3.10 -2.95
C LEU A 135 -4.74 -4.18 -1.94
N ALA A 136 -5.30 -5.27 -2.46
CA ALA A 136 -5.47 -6.52 -1.72
C ALA A 136 -5.21 -7.73 -2.63
N THR A 137 -4.84 -8.85 -2.01
CA THR A 137 -4.57 -10.12 -2.70
C THR A 137 -5.55 -11.19 -2.21
N ASP A 138 -6.27 -11.85 -3.13
CA ASP A 138 -7.21 -12.92 -2.77
C ASP A 138 -6.52 -14.29 -2.60
N SER A 139 -7.30 -15.30 -2.18
CA SER A 139 -6.79 -16.66 -1.90
C SER A 139 -6.15 -17.34 -3.12
N ASP A 140 -6.46 -16.88 -4.33
CA ASP A 140 -5.94 -17.43 -5.58
C ASP A 140 -4.73 -16.62 -6.10
N ASN A 141 -4.17 -15.71 -5.28
CA ASN A 141 -3.11 -14.78 -5.65
C ASN A 141 -3.50 -13.82 -6.78
N ASN A 142 -4.79 -13.51 -6.94
CA ASN A 142 -5.19 -12.39 -7.78
C ASN A 142 -5.09 -11.09 -6.99
N LEU A 143 -4.68 -10.02 -7.65
CA LEU A 143 -4.63 -8.70 -7.06
C LEU A 143 -5.88 -7.91 -7.42
N HIS A 144 -6.35 -7.14 -6.46
CA HIS A 144 -7.47 -6.24 -6.60
C HIS A 144 -6.97 -4.84 -6.24
N CYS A 145 -7.03 -3.92 -7.20
CA CYS A 145 -6.61 -2.55 -6.99
C CYS A 145 -7.78 -1.61 -7.20
N VAL A 146 -7.99 -0.70 -6.25
CA VAL A 146 -8.95 0.40 -6.35
C VAL A 146 -8.25 1.72 -6.18
N TRP A 147 -8.69 2.77 -6.87
CA TRP A 147 -8.11 4.11 -6.75
C TRP A 147 -9.15 5.20 -6.98
N GLN A 148 -8.83 6.42 -6.57
CA GLN A 148 -9.57 7.61 -6.96
C GLN A 148 -9.13 8.11 -8.31
N ARG A 149 -10.08 8.50 -9.14
CA ARG A 149 -9.84 9.26 -10.37
C ARG A 149 -10.74 10.48 -10.39
N ALA A 150 -10.20 11.64 -10.74
CA ALA A 150 -11.02 12.84 -10.91
C ALA A 150 -12.08 12.61 -12.01
N GLY A 151 -13.29 13.09 -11.78
CA GLY A 151 -14.39 13.03 -12.73
C GLY A 151 -14.24 14.09 -13.84
N TYR A 152 -15.10 13.97 -14.85
CA TYR A 152 -14.98 14.74 -16.10
C TYR A 152 -15.69 16.11 -16.09
N THR A 153 -16.36 16.50 -14.99
CA THR A 153 -17.23 17.69 -14.97
C THR A 153 -16.76 18.75 -13.98
N SER A 154 -17.31 19.97 -14.11
CA SER A 154 -16.92 21.18 -13.37
C SER A 154 -17.23 21.18 -11.87
N THR A 155 -17.85 20.12 -11.35
CA THR A 155 -17.98 19.85 -9.92
C THR A 155 -17.02 18.72 -9.55
N PRO A 156 -16.17 18.85 -8.52
CA PRO A 156 -15.20 17.81 -8.18
C PRO A 156 -15.95 16.55 -7.71
N ASN A 157 -16.22 15.63 -8.62
CA ASN A 157 -16.58 14.26 -8.28
C ASN A 157 -15.33 13.41 -8.47
N SER A 158 -14.72 12.95 -7.38
CA SER A 158 -13.80 11.82 -7.46
C SER A 158 -14.63 10.55 -7.66
N GLU A 159 -14.24 9.71 -8.61
CA GLU A 159 -14.82 8.39 -8.83
C GLU A 159 -13.86 7.32 -8.31
N ILE A 160 -14.40 6.18 -7.89
CA ILE A 160 -13.60 4.99 -7.54
C ILE A 160 -13.53 4.09 -8.75
N TRP A 161 -12.31 3.79 -9.14
CA TRP A 161 -11.99 2.88 -10.22
C TRP A 161 -11.39 1.59 -9.67
N TYR A 162 -11.52 0.52 -10.45
CA TYR A 162 -11.06 -0.82 -10.11
C TYR A 162 -10.33 -1.46 -11.28
N ASN A 163 -9.32 -2.27 -10.98
CA ASN A 163 -8.73 -3.24 -11.90
C ASN A 163 -8.34 -4.51 -11.16
N LYS A 164 -8.38 -5.64 -11.87
CA LYS A 164 -7.99 -6.95 -11.37
C LYS A 164 -6.76 -7.44 -12.10
N TYR A 165 -5.78 -7.96 -11.35
CA TYR A 165 -4.69 -8.76 -11.89
C TYR A 165 -5.05 -10.23 -11.76
N THR A 166 -4.83 -11.01 -12.82
CA THR A 166 -4.80 -12.47 -12.73
C THR A 166 -3.47 -13.00 -13.25
N GLN A 167 -3.07 -14.19 -12.79
CA GLN A 167 -1.85 -14.83 -13.27
C GLN A 167 -1.90 -15.16 -14.78
N GLU A 168 -3.11 -15.30 -15.35
CA GLU A 168 -3.30 -15.63 -16.75
C GLU A 168 -3.21 -14.40 -17.67
N THR A 169 -3.75 -13.27 -17.22
CA THR A 169 -3.95 -12.09 -18.09
C THR A 169 -3.12 -10.88 -17.68
N GLY A 170 -2.50 -10.90 -16.50
CA GLY A 170 -2.02 -9.68 -15.85
C GLY A 170 -3.18 -8.75 -15.47
N TRP A 171 -2.90 -7.44 -15.38
CA TRP A 171 -3.92 -6.42 -15.17
C TRP A 171 -4.91 -6.35 -16.33
N GLY A 172 -6.19 -6.36 -16.00
CA GLY A 172 -7.29 -6.27 -16.95
C GLY A 172 -7.60 -4.84 -17.41
N THR A 173 -8.84 -4.64 -17.88
CA THR A 173 -9.37 -3.32 -18.21
C THR A 173 -9.97 -2.67 -16.97
N SER A 174 -9.59 -1.42 -16.71
CA SER A 174 -10.09 -0.66 -15.56
C SER A 174 -11.55 -0.22 -15.73
N GLU A 175 -12.32 -0.25 -14.64
CA GLU A 175 -13.74 0.13 -14.62
C GLU A 175 -14.07 1.13 -13.51
N ASN A 176 -15.04 2.02 -13.74
CA ASN A 176 -15.61 2.89 -12.71
C ASN A 176 -16.70 2.15 -11.92
N ILE A 177 -16.51 2.00 -10.61
CA ILE A 177 -17.40 1.26 -9.72
C ILE A 177 -18.26 2.14 -8.80
N SER A 178 -17.99 3.45 -8.66
CA SER A 178 -18.81 4.34 -7.83
C SER A 178 -20.02 4.91 -8.57
N ASN A 179 -19.86 5.31 -9.84
CA ASN A 179 -20.89 5.93 -10.68
C ASN A 179 -21.74 6.97 -9.92
N SER A 180 -21.11 7.86 -9.15
CA SER A 180 -21.81 8.72 -8.18
C SER A 180 -21.94 10.17 -8.65
N TYR A 181 -23.08 10.82 -8.37
CA TYR A 181 -23.26 12.26 -8.61
C TYR A 181 -22.45 13.16 -7.64
N GLY A 182 -21.81 12.58 -6.61
CA GLY A 182 -20.98 13.28 -5.62
C GLY A 182 -19.55 12.73 -5.58
N ALA A 183 -18.71 13.24 -4.67
CA ALA A 183 -17.35 12.74 -4.51
C ALA A 183 -17.32 11.40 -3.76
N SER A 184 -16.81 10.35 -4.39
CA SER A 184 -16.48 9.08 -3.76
C SER A 184 -15.00 9.06 -3.40
N GLU A 185 -14.69 8.93 -2.10
CA GLU A 185 -13.32 9.13 -1.62
C GLU A 185 -12.82 8.09 -0.61
N TYR A 186 -11.49 8.00 -0.47
CA TYR A 186 -10.76 7.14 0.48
C TYR A 186 -11.14 5.64 0.40
N PRO A 187 -10.93 4.97 -0.76
CA PRO A 187 -11.29 3.56 -0.89
C PRO A 187 -10.35 2.66 -0.05
N THR A 188 -10.92 1.77 0.76
CA THR A 188 -10.17 0.69 1.42
C THR A 188 -10.63 -0.64 0.85
N LEU A 189 -9.75 -1.63 0.86
CA LEU A 189 -10.03 -2.94 0.32
C LEU A 189 -9.55 -4.02 1.28
N THR A 190 -10.42 -4.99 1.52
CA THR A 190 -10.07 -6.27 2.11
C THR A 190 -10.70 -7.35 1.26
N VAL A 191 -10.04 -8.50 1.18
CA VAL A 191 -10.59 -9.72 0.59
C VAL A 191 -10.59 -10.79 1.68
N TYR A 192 -11.44 -11.81 1.49
CA TYR A 192 -11.62 -12.91 2.44
C TYR A 192 -10.77 -14.11 2.03
#